data_AF-A0A7W0UPL1-F1
#
_entry.id   AF-A0A7W0UPL1-F1
#
_cell.length_a   1.000
_cell.length_b   1.000
_cell.length_c   1.000
_cell.angle_alpha   90.00
_cell.angle_beta   90.00
_cell.angle_gamma   90.00
#
_symmetry.space_group_name_H-M   'P 1'
#
loop_
_entity.id
_entity.type
_entity.pdbx_description
1 polymer ?
#
loop_
_entity_poly.entity_id
_entity_poly.type
_entity_poly.pdbx_seq_one_letter_code
_entity_poly.pdbx_strand_id
1 'polypeptide(L)'
;MRKWLDDVPDPVEQERAGLVAPFHDSLVPGVRLLNERSFSTRLGNLHERVAELMATDAHAEVRRALDLSGTIPILSREFITQRISQLERRKAAPDACYEREQIGAHFGNEVQAATRIDLWVKTHEGAEHFMEIKSGKPNKGQCIEMKERLLTAFAIRRRVESYWWWGVPYNPYGSSRYVHAYALPFFDFTNEVMLGAEFWDFIGADGAYDQLLTIYDRVGEEFASEIEFLRGR
;
A
#
# COMPACT_ATOMS: atom_id res chain seq x y z
N MET A 1 0.88 22.93 -22.55
CA MET A 1 2.15 22.24 -22.25
C MET A 1 2.14 20.84 -22.86
N ARG A 2 2.43 20.75 -24.16
CA ARG A 2 2.41 19.51 -24.94
C ARG A 2 3.74 19.46 -25.72
N LYS A 3 4.81 18.94 -25.10
CA LYS A 3 6.14 18.77 -25.75
C LYS A 3 7.16 17.91 -24.96
N TRP A 4 6.72 16.97 -24.13
CA TRP A 4 7.61 16.10 -23.32
C TRP A 4 7.21 14.62 -23.37
N LEU A 5 6.71 14.17 -24.53
CA LEU A 5 6.22 12.79 -24.71
C LEU A 5 7.18 11.90 -25.53
N ASP A 6 8.27 12.45 -26.06
CA ASP A 6 9.08 11.74 -27.05
C ASP A 6 10.45 11.22 -26.52
N ASP A 7 10.82 11.55 -25.28
CA ASP A 7 12.14 11.18 -24.70
C ASP A 7 12.06 10.28 -23.44
N VAL A 8 10.91 9.66 -23.16
CA VAL A 8 10.81 8.65 -22.10
C VAL A 8 11.04 7.27 -22.73
N PRO A 9 12.11 6.53 -22.35
CA PRO A 9 12.34 5.18 -22.85
C PRO A 9 11.12 4.28 -22.60
N ASP A 10 10.85 3.37 -23.53
CA ASP A 10 9.73 2.44 -23.43
C ASP A 10 9.79 1.67 -22.09
N PRO A 11 8.76 1.74 -21.23
CA PRO A 11 8.70 1.00 -19.97
C PRO A 11 8.94 -0.52 -20.15
N VAL A 12 8.64 -1.06 -21.32
CA VAL A 12 8.87 -2.47 -21.69
C VAL A 12 10.35 -2.76 -21.97
N GLU A 13 11.13 -1.79 -22.43
CA GLU A 13 12.58 -1.95 -22.60
C GLU A 13 13.33 -1.91 -21.26
N GLN A 14 12.86 -1.12 -20.29
CA GLN A 14 13.42 -1.11 -18.93
C GLN A 14 13.13 -2.42 -18.18
N GLU A 15 12.00 -3.06 -18.44
CA GLU A 15 11.66 -4.40 -17.91
C GLU A 15 12.63 -5.49 -18.42
N ARG A 16 13.18 -5.33 -19.62
CA ARG A 16 14.18 -6.27 -20.20
C ARG A 16 15.59 -6.07 -19.67
N ALA A 17 15.92 -4.91 -19.11
CA ALA A 17 17.25 -4.57 -18.60
C ALA A 17 17.55 -5.10 -17.19
N GLY A 18 16.61 -5.78 -16.53
CA GLY A 18 16.85 -6.45 -15.25
C GLY A 18 17.10 -5.51 -14.06
N LEU A 19 16.71 -4.24 -14.15
CA LEU A 19 16.78 -3.26 -13.05
C LEU A 19 15.49 -3.24 -12.19
N VAL A 20 14.79 -4.37 -12.10
CA VAL A 20 13.40 -4.40 -11.65
C VAL A 20 13.29 -4.90 -10.21
N ALA A 21 13.15 -3.92 -9.31
CA ALA A 21 12.78 -4.04 -7.89
C ALA A 21 13.94 -4.48 -6.96
N PRO A 22 14.57 -3.53 -6.24
CA PRO A 22 15.59 -3.82 -5.23
C PRO A 22 15.13 -4.91 -4.24
N PHE A 23 13.87 -4.86 -3.82
CA PHE A 23 13.32 -5.84 -2.88
C PHE A 23 13.23 -7.26 -3.43
N HIS A 24 12.93 -7.45 -4.72
CA HIS A 24 12.82 -8.81 -5.28
C HIS A 24 14.19 -9.39 -5.64
N ASP A 25 15.10 -8.56 -6.13
CA ASP A 25 16.46 -8.97 -6.47
C ASP A 25 17.31 -9.21 -5.21
N SER A 26 17.14 -8.40 -4.17
CA SER A 26 17.85 -8.57 -2.88
C SER A 26 17.31 -9.71 -2.04
N LEU A 27 15.99 -10.00 -2.06
CA LEU A 27 15.43 -11.06 -1.21
C LEU A 27 15.76 -12.47 -1.68
N VAL A 28 15.89 -12.73 -2.98
CA VAL A 28 16.33 -14.03 -3.50
C VAL A 28 16.95 -13.91 -4.91
N PRO A 29 18.29 -13.91 -5.05
CA PRO A 29 18.92 -14.05 -6.37
C PRO A 29 18.52 -15.38 -7.01
N GLY A 30 17.76 -15.34 -8.10
CA GLY A 30 17.58 -16.49 -9.00
C GLY A 30 16.47 -17.50 -8.67
N VAL A 31 15.51 -17.22 -7.78
CA VAL A 31 14.33 -18.12 -7.61
C VAL A 31 13.16 -17.65 -8.46
N ARG A 32 13.16 -18.09 -9.72
CA ARG A 32 11.96 -18.15 -10.60
C ARG A 32 11.08 -19.39 -10.34
N LEU A 33 11.22 -20.05 -9.17
CA LEU A 33 10.84 -21.47 -9.02
C LEU A 33 9.99 -21.83 -7.79
N LEU A 34 9.28 -20.87 -7.20
CA LEU A 34 8.27 -21.17 -6.18
C LEU A 34 6.93 -20.55 -6.58
N ASN A 35 5.88 -21.36 -6.49
CA ASN A 35 4.49 -21.06 -6.84
C ASN A 35 4.14 -19.59 -6.51
N GLU A 36 4.10 -18.73 -7.54
CA GLU A 36 4.20 -17.26 -7.41
C GLU A 36 3.20 -16.66 -6.42
N ARG A 37 2.02 -17.28 -6.30
CA ARG A 37 0.98 -16.85 -5.36
C ARG A 37 1.35 -17.09 -3.90
N SER A 38 1.90 -18.27 -3.55
CA SER A 38 2.25 -18.55 -2.14
C SER A 38 3.45 -17.73 -1.69
N PHE A 39 4.40 -17.46 -2.60
CA PHE A 39 5.50 -16.53 -2.37
C PHE A 39 4.99 -15.10 -2.16
N SER A 40 4.11 -14.61 -3.05
CA SER A 40 3.49 -13.28 -2.94
C SER A 40 2.76 -13.08 -1.61
N THR A 41 1.98 -14.08 -1.16
CA THR A 41 1.29 -14.04 0.14
C THR A 41 2.26 -14.04 1.32
N ARG A 42 3.30 -14.87 1.29
CA ARG A 42 4.32 -14.90 2.36
C ARG A 42 5.08 -13.58 2.44
N LEU A 43 5.41 -13.01 1.29
CA LEU A 43 6.09 -11.73 1.21
C LEU A 43 5.19 -10.58 1.69
N GLY A 44 3.90 -10.58 1.34
CA GLY A 44 2.93 -9.64 1.90
C GLY A 44 2.88 -9.70 3.44
N ASN A 45 2.71 -10.91 3.99
CA ASN A 45 2.70 -11.13 5.44
C ASN A 45 4.01 -10.70 6.13
N LEU A 46 5.15 -10.83 5.45
CA LEU A 46 6.44 -10.36 5.93
C LEU A 46 6.47 -8.84 6.02
N HIS A 47 6.10 -8.13 4.93
CA HIS A 47 6.08 -6.66 4.93
C HIS A 47 5.19 -6.11 6.04
N GLU A 48 3.99 -6.66 6.21
CA GLU A 48 3.09 -6.26 7.28
C GLU A 48 3.69 -6.47 8.68
N ARG A 49 4.43 -7.57 8.89
CA ARG A 49 5.08 -7.86 10.18
C ARG A 49 6.25 -6.93 10.45
N VAL A 50 7.05 -6.63 9.43
CA VAL A 50 8.14 -5.66 9.54
C VAL A 50 7.57 -4.28 9.84
N ALA A 51 6.48 -3.89 9.15
CA ALA A 51 5.82 -2.61 9.40
C ALA A 51 5.26 -2.51 10.83
N GLU A 52 4.62 -3.56 11.36
CA GLU A 52 4.16 -3.60 12.74
C GLU A 52 5.30 -3.41 13.75
N LEU A 53 6.41 -4.11 13.57
CA LEU A 53 7.58 -4.00 14.46
C LEU A 53 8.14 -2.58 14.47
N MET A 54 8.40 -2.02 13.29
CA MET A 54 8.95 -0.67 13.14
C MET A 54 8.00 0.39 13.70
N ALA A 55 6.71 0.26 13.41
CA ALA A 55 5.72 1.21 13.91
C ALA A 55 5.58 1.16 15.43
N THR A 56 5.71 -0.02 16.05
CA THR A 56 5.60 -0.18 17.51
C THR A 56 6.68 0.61 18.25
N ASP A 57 7.87 0.73 17.64
CA ASP A 57 8.97 1.50 18.21
C ASP A 57 8.83 3.01 17.96
N ALA A 58 8.15 3.41 16.88
CA ALA A 58 8.08 4.80 16.42
C ALA A 58 6.79 5.55 16.81
N HIS A 59 5.69 4.85 17.11
CA HIS A 59 4.36 5.44 17.30
C HIS A 59 3.73 5.10 18.65
N ALA A 60 2.69 5.84 19.03
CA ALA A 60 2.06 5.71 20.34
C ALA A 60 1.26 4.42 20.51
N GLU A 61 0.55 3.99 19.47
CA GLU A 61 -0.21 2.74 19.48
C GLU A 61 -0.24 2.12 18.08
N VAL A 62 -0.08 0.80 18.00
CA VAL A 62 -0.06 0.06 16.74
C VAL A 62 -0.87 -1.22 16.90
N ARG A 63 -1.64 -1.59 15.86
CA ARG A 63 -2.39 -2.85 15.83
C ARG A 63 -2.34 -3.49 14.45
N ARG A 64 -2.05 -4.80 14.42
CA ARG A 64 -2.13 -5.65 13.24
C ARG A 64 -2.82 -6.99 13.54
N ALA A 65 -3.80 -7.44 12.76
CA ALA A 65 -4.70 -6.60 11.97
C ALA A 65 -5.70 -5.89 12.91
N LEU A 66 -6.40 -4.87 12.41
CA LEU A 66 -7.48 -4.22 13.15
C LEU A 66 -8.84 -4.55 12.53
N ASP A 67 -9.66 -5.32 13.25
CA ASP A 67 -11.08 -5.47 12.93
C ASP A 67 -11.85 -4.26 13.50
N LEU A 68 -12.47 -3.47 12.62
CA LEU A 68 -13.30 -2.31 12.96
C LEU A 68 -14.76 -2.65 12.73
N SER A 69 -15.60 -2.31 13.70
CA SER A 69 -17.05 -2.35 13.57
C SER A 69 -17.67 -1.11 14.19
N GLY A 70 -18.80 -0.67 13.65
CA GLY A 70 -19.52 0.48 14.14
C GLY A 70 -20.71 0.81 13.25
N THR A 71 -21.38 1.92 13.56
CA THR A 71 -22.45 2.45 12.73
C THR A 71 -21.92 3.55 11.82
N ILE A 72 -22.43 3.60 10.58
CA ILE A 72 -22.16 4.67 9.61
C ILE A 72 -23.48 5.18 9.04
N PRO A 73 -23.57 6.46 8.63
CA PRO A 73 -24.74 6.95 7.89
C PRO A 73 -24.99 6.09 6.65
N ILE A 74 -26.26 5.78 6.36
CA ILE A 74 -26.65 5.06 5.15
C ILE A 74 -26.10 5.76 3.89
N LEU A 75 -26.12 7.10 3.89
CA LEU A 75 -25.56 7.94 2.82
C LEU A 75 -24.05 7.70 2.62
N SER A 76 -23.27 7.50 3.69
CA SER A 76 -21.84 7.19 3.57
C SER A 76 -21.62 5.83 2.93
N ARG A 77 -22.39 4.82 3.31
CA ARG A 77 -22.32 3.49 2.69
C ARG A 77 -22.67 3.56 1.20
N GLU A 78 -23.77 4.23 0.85
CA GLU A 78 -24.21 4.39 -0.53
C GLU A 78 -23.18 5.17 -1.37
N PHE A 79 -22.62 6.24 -0.81
CA PHE A 79 -21.55 7.01 -1.44
C PHE A 79 -20.33 6.14 -1.72
N ILE A 80 -19.84 5.36 -0.75
CA ILE A 80 -18.67 4.48 -0.94
C ILE A 80 -18.92 3.51 -2.11
N THR A 81 -20.06 2.83 -2.11
CA THR A 81 -20.42 1.90 -3.21
C THR A 81 -20.50 2.60 -4.56
N GLN A 82 -21.16 3.76 -4.64
CA GLN A 82 -21.29 4.52 -5.87
C GLN A 82 -19.93 5.05 -6.35
N ARG A 83 -19.11 5.56 -5.44
CA ARG A 83 -17.80 6.13 -5.71
C ARG A 83 -16.87 5.08 -6.30
N ILE A 84 -16.80 3.88 -5.71
CA ILE A 84 -16.04 2.75 -6.25
C ILE A 84 -16.50 2.42 -7.67
N SER A 85 -17.81 2.36 -7.91
CA SER A 85 -18.35 2.09 -9.26
C SER A 85 -17.99 3.19 -10.28
N GLN A 86 -17.96 4.45 -9.86
CA GLN A 86 -17.56 5.57 -10.71
C GLN A 86 -16.07 5.50 -11.06
N LEU A 87 -15.20 5.22 -10.09
CA LEU A 87 -13.76 5.05 -10.30
C LEU A 87 -13.47 3.87 -11.23
N GLU A 88 -14.11 2.71 -10.98
CA GLU A 88 -13.97 1.52 -11.81
C GLU A 88 -14.35 1.78 -13.28
N ARG A 89 -15.45 2.53 -13.50
CA ARG A 89 -15.95 2.89 -14.84
C ARG A 89 -15.26 4.12 -15.42
N ARG A 90 -14.28 4.70 -14.72
CA ARG A 90 -13.58 5.95 -15.08
C ARG A 90 -14.54 7.12 -15.35
N LYS A 91 -15.66 7.14 -14.64
CA LYS A 91 -16.62 8.25 -14.62
C LYS A 91 -16.24 9.35 -13.64
N ALA A 92 -15.24 9.10 -12.81
CA ALA A 92 -14.60 10.08 -11.94
C ALA A 92 -13.10 9.77 -11.83
N ALA A 93 -12.32 10.79 -11.44
CA ALA A 93 -10.94 10.64 -11.00
C ALA A 93 -10.90 10.46 -9.47
N PRO A 94 -9.91 9.74 -8.91
CA PRO A 94 -9.74 9.65 -7.47
C PRO A 94 -9.41 11.01 -6.87
N ASP A 95 -9.99 11.29 -5.70
CA ASP A 95 -9.87 12.58 -5.01
C ASP A 95 -10.14 12.35 -3.52
N ALA A 96 -9.05 12.23 -2.74
CA ALA A 96 -9.14 11.90 -1.32
C ALA A 96 -9.82 12.99 -0.50
N CYS A 97 -9.60 14.26 -0.89
CA CYS A 97 -10.17 15.42 -0.22
C CYS A 97 -11.68 15.47 -0.41
N TYR A 98 -12.15 15.29 -1.64
CA TYR A 98 -13.58 15.20 -1.95
C TYR A 98 -14.23 14.02 -1.21
N GLU A 99 -13.62 12.84 -1.24
CA GLU A 99 -14.15 11.64 -0.57
C GLU A 99 -14.25 11.83 0.94
N ARG A 100 -13.24 12.45 1.56
CA ARG A 100 -13.24 12.85 2.98
C ARG A 100 -14.41 13.78 3.30
N GLU A 101 -14.56 14.84 2.51
CA GLU A 101 -15.58 15.86 2.70
C GLU A 101 -16.98 15.24 2.64
N GLN A 102 -17.27 14.43 1.62
CA GLN A 102 -18.57 13.80 1.46
C GLN A 102 -18.87 12.85 2.63
N ILE A 103 -17.96 11.93 2.96
CA ILE A 103 -18.16 10.97 4.06
C ILE A 103 -18.30 11.68 5.41
N GLY A 104 -17.51 12.74 5.63
CA GLY A 104 -17.55 13.55 6.84
C GLY A 104 -18.89 14.27 7.02
N ALA A 105 -19.45 14.82 5.94
CA ALA A 105 -20.67 15.62 5.96
C ALA A 105 -21.98 14.82 6.05
N HIS A 106 -21.98 13.52 5.72
CA HIS A 106 -23.20 12.71 5.75
C HIS A 106 -23.78 12.52 7.16
N PHE A 107 -25.10 12.53 7.28
CA PHE A 107 -25.83 12.35 8.55
C PHE A 107 -27.14 11.60 8.32
N GLY A 108 -27.88 11.33 9.41
CA GLY A 108 -29.19 10.69 9.36
C GLY A 108 -29.17 9.23 9.84
N ASN A 109 -30.05 8.40 9.29
CA ASN A 109 -30.15 6.99 9.67
C ASN A 109 -28.82 6.26 9.48
N GLU A 110 -28.47 5.46 10.47
CA GLU A 110 -27.23 4.70 10.48
C GLU A 110 -27.47 3.21 10.27
N VAL A 111 -26.41 2.53 9.82
CA VAL A 111 -26.38 1.10 9.59
C VAL A 111 -25.06 0.53 10.09
N GLN A 112 -25.07 -0.72 10.54
CA GLN A 112 -23.85 -1.43 10.92
C GLN A 112 -22.92 -1.59 9.71
N ALA A 113 -21.65 -1.33 9.93
CA ALA A 113 -20.57 -1.58 9.00
C ALA A 113 -19.38 -2.21 9.75
N ALA A 114 -18.61 -3.01 9.03
CA ALA A 114 -17.39 -3.59 9.53
C ALA A 114 -16.36 -3.68 8.40
N THR A 115 -15.09 -3.56 8.77
CA THR A 115 -13.95 -3.71 7.87
C THR A 115 -12.75 -4.21 8.65
N ARG A 116 -11.79 -4.80 7.96
CA ARG A 116 -10.50 -5.22 8.53
C ARG A 116 -9.40 -4.46 7.81
N ILE A 117 -8.51 -3.86 8.58
CA ILE A 117 -7.38 -3.07 8.10
C ILE A 117 -6.08 -3.81 8.44
N ASP A 118 -5.16 -3.89 7.48
CA ASP A 118 -3.89 -4.59 7.64
C ASP A 118 -3.06 -3.99 8.78
N LEU A 119 -2.94 -2.65 8.82
CA LEU A 119 -2.21 -1.95 9.88
C LEU A 119 -2.95 -0.68 10.32
N TRP A 120 -3.08 -0.49 11.63
CA TRP A 120 -3.51 0.77 12.22
C TRP A 120 -2.42 1.34 13.10
N VAL A 121 -2.14 2.64 12.92
CA VAL A 121 -1.13 3.39 13.66
C VAL A 121 -1.79 4.62 14.27
N LYS A 122 -1.48 4.89 15.54
CA LYS A 122 -1.79 6.14 16.21
C LYS A 122 -0.50 6.86 16.56
N THR A 123 -0.31 8.07 16.03
CA THR A 123 0.88 8.87 16.29
C THR A 123 0.87 9.44 17.71
N HIS A 124 2.01 9.95 18.18
CA HIS A 124 2.11 10.61 19.49
C HIS A 124 1.25 11.88 19.60
N GLU A 125 0.98 12.54 18.47
CA GLU A 125 0.08 13.70 18.35
C GLU A 125 -1.40 13.30 18.37
N GLY A 126 -1.71 12.00 18.27
CA GLY A 126 -3.07 11.46 18.34
C GLY A 126 -3.74 11.21 17.00
N ALA A 127 -3.07 11.50 15.88
CA ALA A 127 -3.56 11.19 14.54
C ALA A 127 -3.65 9.67 14.33
N GLU A 128 -4.69 9.22 13.65
CA GLU A 128 -4.93 7.81 13.35
C GLU A 128 -4.75 7.54 11.86
N HIS A 129 -3.98 6.50 11.52
CA HIS A 129 -3.65 6.11 10.16
C HIS A 129 -4.10 4.67 9.93
N PHE A 130 -5.01 4.46 8.98
CA PHE A 130 -5.48 3.15 8.52
C PHE A 130 -4.74 2.78 7.24
N MET A 131 -4.15 1.58 7.18
CA MET A 131 -3.34 1.18 6.03
C MET A 131 -3.69 -0.21 5.51
N GLU A 132 -3.86 -0.30 4.20
CA GLU A 132 -3.78 -1.57 3.48
C GLU A 132 -2.37 -1.69 2.89
N ILE A 133 -1.68 -2.81 3.15
CA ILE A 133 -0.30 -3.02 2.71
C ILE A 133 -0.32 -3.95 1.51
N LYS A 134 0.08 -3.43 0.34
CA LYS A 134 0.06 -4.23 -0.90
C LYS A 134 1.24 -3.93 -1.80
N SER A 135 1.69 -4.94 -2.54
CA SER A 135 2.68 -4.77 -3.60
C SER A 135 2.18 -3.78 -4.66
N GLY A 136 3.12 -3.13 -5.34
CA GLY A 136 2.81 -2.04 -6.27
C GLY A 136 2.15 -2.46 -7.59
N LYS A 137 1.78 -3.72 -7.82
CA LYS A 137 1.07 -4.14 -9.04
C LYS A 137 -0.26 -4.85 -8.72
N PRO A 138 -1.20 -4.22 -7.98
CA PRO A 138 -2.46 -4.84 -7.64
C PRO A 138 -3.34 -5.06 -8.88
N ASN A 139 -4.18 -6.08 -8.88
CA ASN A 139 -5.23 -6.22 -9.88
C ASN A 139 -6.43 -5.31 -9.54
N LYS A 140 -7.38 -5.18 -10.48
CA LYS A 140 -8.58 -4.34 -10.31
C LYS A 140 -9.39 -4.69 -9.06
N GLY A 141 -9.59 -5.99 -8.78
CA GLY A 141 -10.36 -6.45 -7.63
C GLY A 141 -9.71 -6.05 -6.31
N GLN A 142 -8.39 -6.15 -6.23
CA GLN A 142 -7.61 -5.69 -5.07
C GLN A 142 -7.72 -4.17 -4.88
N CYS A 143 -7.73 -3.39 -5.96
CA CYS A 143 -7.91 -1.93 -5.87
C CYS A 143 -9.29 -1.58 -5.30
N ILE A 144 -10.34 -2.26 -5.76
CA ILE A 144 -11.72 -2.11 -5.26
C ILE A 144 -11.78 -2.44 -3.76
N GLU A 145 -11.27 -3.61 -3.39
CA GLU A 145 -11.30 -4.10 -2.00
C GLU A 145 -10.56 -3.16 -1.05
N MET A 146 -9.32 -2.77 -1.40
CA MET A 146 -8.53 -1.85 -0.57
C MET A 146 -9.24 -0.50 -0.40
N LYS A 147 -9.71 0.10 -1.50
CA LYS A 147 -10.40 1.40 -1.44
C LYS A 147 -11.67 1.32 -0.59
N GLU A 148 -12.47 0.26 -0.73
CA GLU A 148 -13.68 0.03 0.07
C GLU A 148 -13.36 -0.08 1.56
N ARG A 149 -12.35 -0.88 1.92
CA ARG A 149 -11.93 -1.07 3.32
C ARG A 149 -11.47 0.22 3.96
N LEU A 150 -10.60 0.97 3.27
CA LEU A 150 -10.04 2.24 3.73
C LEU A 150 -11.15 3.30 3.94
N LEU A 151 -12.02 3.49 2.95
CA LEU A 151 -13.13 4.45 3.07
C LEU A 151 -14.14 4.03 4.15
N THR A 152 -14.38 2.73 4.32
CA THR A 152 -15.25 2.21 5.39
C THR A 152 -14.63 2.44 6.76
N ALA A 153 -13.32 2.23 6.94
CA ALA A 153 -12.63 2.52 8.19
C ALA A 153 -12.73 4.00 8.56
N PHE A 154 -12.49 4.88 7.57
CA PHE A 154 -12.70 6.31 7.76
C PHE A 154 -14.15 6.65 8.10
N ALA A 155 -15.14 6.03 7.43
CA ALA A 155 -16.56 6.22 7.70
C ALA A 155 -17.01 5.68 9.07
N ILE A 156 -16.31 4.72 9.67
CA ILE A 156 -16.57 4.25 11.05
C ILE A 156 -15.94 5.23 12.05
N ARG A 157 -14.71 5.71 11.81
CA ARG A 157 -14.00 6.59 12.76
C ARG A 157 -14.50 8.04 12.72
N ARG A 158 -14.74 8.57 11.51
CA ARG A 158 -15.26 9.91 11.18
C ARG A 158 -14.63 11.07 11.95
N ARG A 159 -13.31 11.03 12.17
CA ARG A 159 -12.57 12.13 12.79
C ARG A 159 -11.71 12.85 11.77
N VAL A 160 -11.48 14.14 12.00
CA VAL A 160 -10.64 14.97 11.12
C VAL A 160 -9.22 14.42 11.05
N GLU A 161 -8.68 14.00 12.19
CA GLU A 161 -7.32 13.46 12.34
C GLU A 161 -7.22 11.97 12.00
N SER A 162 -8.12 11.46 11.16
CA SER A 162 -8.07 10.08 10.65
C SER A 162 -7.67 10.07 9.19
N TYR A 163 -6.61 9.37 8.85
CA TYR A 163 -6.04 9.25 7.51
C TYR A 163 -6.08 7.81 7.04
N TRP A 164 -6.10 7.60 5.74
CA TRP A 164 -6.09 6.27 5.15
C TRP A 164 -5.06 6.21 4.03
N TRP A 165 -4.38 5.07 3.93
CA TRP A 165 -3.25 4.92 3.05
C TRP A 165 -3.24 3.53 2.42
N TRP A 166 -2.83 3.49 1.16
CA TRP A 166 -2.25 2.31 0.58
C TRP A 166 -0.74 2.38 0.78
N GLY A 167 -0.24 1.52 1.68
CA GLY A 167 1.20 1.34 1.91
C GLY A 167 1.79 0.42 0.86
N VAL A 168 2.72 0.94 0.05
CA VAL A 168 3.38 0.18 -1.01
C VAL A 168 4.85 -0.02 -0.62
N PRO A 169 5.27 -1.25 -0.26
CA PRO A 169 6.62 -1.50 0.23
C PRO A 169 7.76 -1.05 -0.68
N TYR A 170 7.54 -1.02 -2.00
CA TYR A 170 8.50 -0.56 -2.98
C TYR A 170 7.82 -0.13 -4.28
N ASN A 171 8.49 0.72 -5.06
CA ASN A 171 8.04 1.05 -6.40
C ASN A 171 8.43 -0.08 -7.38
N PRO A 172 7.46 -0.76 -8.02
CA PRO A 172 7.76 -1.87 -8.93
C PRO A 172 8.35 -1.38 -10.27
N TYR A 173 8.52 -0.07 -10.45
CA TYR A 173 9.19 0.58 -11.58
C TYR A 173 10.52 1.23 -11.17
N GLY A 174 11.06 0.89 -10.00
CA GLY A 174 12.32 1.45 -9.51
C GLY A 174 12.22 2.95 -9.21
N SER A 175 13.16 3.75 -9.72
CA SER A 175 13.14 5.21 -9.58
C SER A 175 12.18 5.91 -10.55
N SER A 176 11.63 5.19 -11.53
CA SER A 176 10.71 5.74 -12.51
C SER A 176 9.33 6.01 -11.91
N ARG A 177 8.56 6.88 -12.56
CA ARG A 177 7.18 7.18 -12.16
C ARG A 177 6.34 5.89 -12.09
N TYR A 178 5.50 5.79 -11.06
CA TYR A 178 4.51 4.74 -10.97
C TYR A 178 3.45 4.86 -12.09
N VAL A 179 3.25 3.79 -12.87
CA VAL A 179 2.38 3.80 -14.07
C VAL A 179 1.38 2.64 -14.15
N HIS A 180 1.16 1.92 -13.04
CA HIS A 180 0.31 0.72 -13.09
C HIS A 180 -1.16 1.05 -13.36
N ALA A 181 -1.67 0.61 -14.50
CA ALA A 181 -2.95 1.05 -15.04
C ALA A 181 -4.18 0.68 -14.20
N TYR A 182 -4.09 -0.33 -13.34
CA TYR A 182 -5.20 -0.74 -12.47
C TYR A 182 -5.33 0.13 -11.23
N ALA A 183 -4.24 0.65 -10.68
CA ALA A 183 -4.28 1.43 -9.44
C ALA A 183 -4.59 2.91 -9.69
N LEU A 184 -4.05 3.49 -10.76
CA LEU A 184 -4.20 4.91 -11.11
C LEU A 184 -5.66 5.42 -11.14
N PRO A 185 -6.66 4.64 -11.57
CA PRO A 185 -8.06 5.08 -11.55
C PRO A 185 -8.70 5.10 -10.15
N PHE A 186 -8.13 4.44 -9.14
CA PHE A 186 -8.75 4.25 -7.83
C PHE A 186 -8.14 5.10 -6.72
N PHE A 187 -6.86 5.43 -6.83
CA PHE A 187 -6.11 6.10 -5.76
C PHE A 187 -5.55 7.44 -6.23
N ASP A 188 -5.70 8.44 -5.37
CA ASP A 188 -5.00 9.71 -5.44
C ASP A 188 -3.60 9.50 -4.85
N PHE A 189 -2.62 9.39 -5.74
CA PHE A 189 -1.22 9.10 -5.37
C PHE A 189 -0.55 10.19 -4.55
N THR A 190 -1.16 11.38 -4.42
CA THR A 190 -0.61 12.44 -3.58
C THR A 190 -1.10 12.33 -2.14
N ASN A 191 -2.32 11.81 -1.94
CA ASN A 191 -3.03 11.91 -0.66
C ASN A 191 -3.43 10.55 -0.06
N GLU A 192 -3.24 9.45 -0.78
CA GLU A 192 -3.71 8.12 -0.37
C GLU A 192 -2.68 7.01 -0.55
N VAL A 193 -1.49 7.31 -1.10
CA VAL A 193 -0.49 6.28 -1.41
C VAL A 193 0.84 6.69 -0.83
N MET A 194 1.43 5.82 -0.02
CA MET A 194 2.80 5.95 0.45
C MET A 194 3.66 4.91 -0.27
N LEU A 195 4.64 5.36 -1.07
CA LEU A 195 5.40 4.49 -1.95
C LEU A 195 6.87 4.35 -1.50
N GLY A 196 7.30 3.13 -1.19
CA GLY A 196 8.68 2.81 -0.82
C GLY A 196 9.12 3.61 0.40
N ALA A 197 10.08 4.50 0.22
CA ALA A 197 10.63 5.34 1.30
C ALA A 197 9.55 6.08 2.08
N GLU A 198 8.57 6.69 1.40
CA GLU A 198 7.49 7.41 2.08
C GLU A 198 6.70 6.52 3.05
N PHE A 199 6.48 5.26 2.68
CA PHE A 199 5.79 4.30 3.55
C PHE A 199 6.67 3.88 4.72
N TRP A 200 7.90 3.45 4.45
CA TRP A 200 8.79 2.90 5.47
C TRP A 200 9.29 3.96 6.45
N ASP A 201 9.57 5.17 5.97
CA ASP A 201 10.03 6.27 6.81
C ASP A 201 8.89 6.82 7.67
N PHE A 202 7.64 6.84 7.18
CA PHE A 202 6.49 7.12 8.04
C PHE A 202 6.34 6.05 9.13
N ILE A 203 6.53 4.78 8.79
CA ILE A 203 6.33 3.66 9.70
C ILE A 203 7.42 3.58 10.76
N GLY A 204 8.70 3.72 10.42
CA GLY A 204 9.84 3.48 11.31
C GLY A 204 10.70 4.69 11.66
N ALA A 205 10.32 5.90 11.22
CA ALA A 205 11.10 7.15 11.23
C ALA A 205 12.12 7.30 10.08
N ASP A 206 12.66 8.51 9.94
CA ASP A 206 13.54 8.91 8.84
C ASP A 206 14.72 7.93 8.63
N GLY A 207 14.89 7.47 7.39
CA GLY A 207 15.97 6.55 6.99
C GLY A 207 15.69 5.08 7.28
N ALA A 208 14.49 4.75 7.74
CA ALA A 208 14.01 3.37 7.91
C ALA A 208 14.08 2.56 6.61
N TYR A 209 13.76 3.17 5.48
CA TYR A 209 13.79 2.48 4.18
C TYR A 209 15.18 2.00 3.79
N ASP A 210 16.19 2.86 3.94
CA ASP A 210 17.57 2.52 3.57
C ASP A 210 18.17 1.45 4.50
N GLN A 211 17.82 1.51 5.79
CA GLN A 211 18.19 0.47 6.75
C GLN A 211 17.55 -0.88 6.36
N LEU A 212 16.28 -0.85 5.98
CA LEU A 212 15.56 -2.04 5.55
C LEU A 212 16.16 -2.65 4.28
N LEU A 213 16.52 -1.82 3.28
CA LEU A 213 17.25 -2.25 2.09
C LEU A 213 18.59 -2.89 2.45
N THR A 214 19.36 -2.27 3.34
CA THR A 214 20.65 -2.81 3.81
C THR A 214 20.50 -4.18 4.49
N ILE A 215 19.44 -4.36 5.28
CA ILE A 215 19.15 -5.66 5.92
C ILE A 215 18.80 -6.70 4.86
N TYR A 216 17.97 -6.36 3.87
CA TYR A 216 17.61 -7.29 2.82
C TYR A 216 18.78 -7.69 1.94
N ASP A 217 19.67 -6.76 1.59
CA ASP A 217 20.89 -7.07 0.83
C ASP A 217 21.76 -8.08 1.56
N ARG A 218 22.02 -7.87 2.86
CA ARG A 218 22.82 -8.79 3.68
C ARG A 218 22.21 -10.18 3.78
N VAL A 219 20.90 -10.25 4.03
CA VAL A 219 20.17 -11.51 4.11
C VAL A 219 20.19 -12.23 2.76
N GLY A 220 20.05 -11.48 1.66
CA GLY A 220 20.16 -11.99 0.30
C GLY A 220 21.50 -12.64 -0.02
N GLU A 221 22.59 -11.98 0.35
CA GLU A 221 23.96 -12.48 0.19
C GLU A 221 24.21 -13.78 0.99
N GLU A 222 23.73 -13.84 2.23
CA GLU A 222 23.83 -15.03 3.08
C GLU A 222 23.07 -16.22 2.46
N PHE A 223 21.83 -15.99 2.01
CA PHE A 223 21.03 -17.02 1.35
C PHE A 223 21.65 -17.50 0.02
N ALA A 224 22.18 -16.59 -0.79
CA ALA A 224 22.85 -16.95 -2.03
C ALA A 224 24.07 -17.85 -1.77
N SER A 225 24.88 -17.49 -0.77
CA SER A 225 26.05 -18.25 -0.34
C SER A 225 25.69 -19.66 0.15
N GLU A 226 24.59 -19.80 0.91
CA GLU A 226 24.10 -21.09 1.38
C GLU A 226 23.59 -21.98 0.23
N ILE A 227 22.88 -21.40 -0.75
CA ILE A 227 22.43 -22.14 -1.95
C ILE A 227 23.61 -22.63 -2.78
N GLU A 228 24.65 -21.81 -2.99
CA GLU A 228 25.86 -22.22 -3.71
C GLU A 228 26.58 -23.36 -2.98
N PHE A 229 26.71 -23.27 -1.65
CA PHE A 229 27.27 -24.35 -0.84
C PHE A 229 26.49 -25.67 -0.98
N LEU A 230 25.16 -25.61 -0.99
CA LEU A 230 24.30 -26.80 -1.15
C LEU A 230 24.33 -27.38 -2.56
N ARG A 231 24.58 -26.57 -3.60
CA ARG A 231 24.69 -27.01 -5.00
C ARG A 231 26.08 -27.56 -5.37
N GLY A 232 27.10 -27.25 -4.56
CA GLY A 232 28.47 -27.77 -4.71
C GLY A 232 28.71 -29.13 -4.04
N ARG A 233 27.68 -29.73 -3.42
CA ARG A 233 27.68 -31.09 -2.85
C ARG A 233 26.95 -32.06 -3.78
#